data_AF-A0A4Q7G7B5-F1
#
_entry.id   AF-A0A4Q7G7B5-F1
#
_cell.length_a   1.000
_cell.length_b   1.000
_cell.length_c   1.000
_cell.angle_alpha   90.00
_cell.angle_beta   90.00
_cell.angle_gamma   90.00
#
_symmetry.space_group_name_H-M   'P 1'
#
loop_
_entity.id
_entity.type
_entity.pdbx_description
1 polymer ?
#
loop_
_entity_poly.entity_id
_entity_poly.type
_entity_poly.pdbx_seq_one_letter_code
_entity_poly.pdbx_strand_id
1 'polypeptide(L)'
;MSAALLIDILLWGSVAGVGFIAWRRGRTVLVSSLREGSLEFANIMPRIAIGVVGSGYIAAVIPQEIITGWLGPDSGWLGVATAVIAGAAT
;
A
#
# COMPACT_ATOMS: atom_id res chain seq x y z
N MET A 1 18.14 2.90 -14.02
CA MET A 1 17.19 1.92 -13.44
C MET A 1 16.11 2.71 -12.73
N SER A 2 14.86 2.64 -13.19
CA SER A 2 13.73 3.37 -12.59
C SER A 2 13.47 2.86 -11.17
N ALA A 3 13.19 3.75 -10.21
CA ALA A 3 12.94 3.37 -8.81
C ALA A 3 11.87 2.27 -8.66
N ALA A 4 10.85 2.28 -9.52
CA ALA A 4 9.82 1.25 -9.59
C ALA A 4 10.40 -0.16 -9.79
N LEU A 5 11.35 -0.34 -10.71
CA LEU A 5 11.97 -1.65 -10.96
C LEU A 5 12.74 -2.17 -9.74
N LEU A 6 13.38 -1.26 -9.00
CA LEU A 6 14.13 -1.63 -7.80
C LEU A 6 13.17 -2.11 -6.70
N ILE A 7 12.04 -1.41 -6.51
CA ILE A 7 10.97 -1.80 -5.59
C ILE A 7 10.39 -3.16 -5.97
N ASP A 8 10.08 -3.35 -7.25
CA ASP A 8 9.51 -4.61 -7.75
C ASP A 8 10.44 -5.79 -7.49
N ILE A 9 11.73 -5.64 -7.80
CA ILE A 9 12.73 -6.68 -7.54
C ILE A 9 12.83 -6.99 -6.04
N LEU A 10 12.83 -5.97 -5.19
CA LEU A 10 12.89 -6.14 -3.73
C LEU A 10 11.65 -6.89 -3.22
N LEU A 11 10.46 -6.48 -3.65
CA LEU A 11 9.20 -7.11 -3.28
C LEU A 11 9.15 -8.58 -3.72
N TRP A 12 9.40 -8.85 -5.01
CA TRP A 12 9.40 -10.22 -5.53
C TRP A 12 10.51 -11.07 -4.90
N GLY A 13 11.68 -10.47 -4.62
CA GLY A 13 12.77 -11.10 -3.89
C GLY A 13 12.37 -11.50 -2.47
N SER A 14 11.68 -10.63 -1.74
CA SER A 14 11.13 -10.93 -0.42
C SER A 14 10.11 -12.07 -0.49
N VAL A 15 9.16 -12.03 -1.43
CA VAL A 15 8.16 -13.09 -1.64
C VAL A 15 8.82 -14.43 -1.92
N ALA A 16 9.79 -14.47 -2.83
CA ALA A 16 10.56 -15.67 -3.14
C ALA A 16 11.33 -16.19 -1.93
N GLY A 17 11.98 -15.30 -1.17
CA GLY A 17 12.75 -15.63 0.02
C GLY A 17 11.88 -16.24 1.12
N VAL A 18 10.78 -15.59 1.50
CA VAL A 18 9.89 -16.12 2.54
C VAL A 18 9.16 -17.38 2.06
N GLY A 19 8.79 -17.44 0.78
CA GLY A 19 8.20 -18.64 0.17
C GLY A 19 9.15 -19.83 0.22
N PHE A 20 10.43 -19.62 -0.07
CA PHE A 20 11.46 -20.65 0.03
C PHE A 20 11.69 -21.11 1.48
N ILE A 21 11.71 -20.18 2.44
CA ILE A 21 11.81 -20.50 3.87
C ILE A 21 10.60 -21.33 4.33
N ALA A 22 9.39 -20.92 3.95
CA ALA A 22 8.16 -21.65 4.27
C ALA A 22 8.16 -23.05 3.66
N TRP A 23 8.66 -23.20 2.43
CA TRP A 23 8.87 -24.50 1.79
C TRP A 23 9.79 -25.39 2.62
N ARG A 24 10.97 -24.88 3.01
CA ARG A 24 11.94 -25.65 3.82
C ARG A 24 11.39 -26.06 5.18
N ARG A 25 10.47 -25.29 5.76
CA ARG A 25 9.82 -25.61 7.05
C ARG A 25 8.74 -26.69 6.95
N GLY A 26 8.37 -27.10 5.74
CA GLY A 26 7.47 -28.23 5.49
C GLY A 26 6.04 -27.82 5.11
N ARG A 27 5.27 -28.81 4.66
CA ARG A 27 3.94 -28.62 4.05
C ARG A 27 2.93 -27.95 4.99
N THR A 28 2.97 -28.28 6.28
CA THR A 28 2.02 -27.72 7.26
C THR A 28 2.18 -26.21 7.40
N VAL A 29 3.42 -25.72 7.51
CA VAL A 29 3.72 -24.28 7.64
C VAL A 29 3.36 -23.53 6.35
N LEU A 30 3.66 -24.11 5.20
CA LEU A 30 3.32 -23.54 3.90
C LEU A 30 1.80 -23.35 3.74
N VAL A 31 1.02 -24.38 4.06
CA VAL A 31 -0.44 -24.35 3.92
C VAL A 31 -1.08 -23.43 4.96
N SER A 32 -0.61 -23.45 6.21
CA SER A 32 -1.14 -22.56 7.25
C SER A 32 -0.87 -21.09 6.91
N SER A 33 0.36 -20.74 6.48
CA SER A 33 0.72 -19.38 6.09
C SER A 33 -0.05 -18.89 4.86
N LEU A 34 -0.27 -19.75 3.87
CA LEU A 34 -1.09 -19.39 2.70
C LEU A 34 -2.56 -19.19 3.09
N ARG A 35 -3.11 -20.03 3.98
CA ARG A 35 -4.49 -19.91 4.43
C ARG A 35 -4.70 -18.64 5.25
N GLU A 36 -3.85 -18.39 6.24
CA GLU A 36 -3.92 -17.19 7.06
C GLU A 36 -3.69 -15.93 6.21
N GLY A 37 -2.69 -15.94 5.32
CA GLY A 37 -2.41 -14.82 4.42
C GLY A 37 -3.54 -14.53 3.44
N SER A 38 -4.20 -15.56 2.91
CA SER A 38 -5.34 -15.39 1.99
C SER A 38 -6.60 -14.88 2.69
N LEU A 39 -6.85 -15.31 3.93
CA LEU A 39 -7.93 -14.76 4.75
C LEU A 39 -7.67 -13.29 5.06
N GLU A 40 -6.44 -12.93 5.44
CA GLU A 40 -6.06 -11.54 5.69
C GLU A 40 -6.19 -10.69 4.42
N PHE A 41 -5.71 -11.20 3.28
CA PHE A 41 -5.87 -10.55 1.99
C PHE A 41 -7.35 -10.32 1.64
N ALA A 42 -8.21 -11.33 1.83
CA ALA A 42 -9.64 -11.20 1.57
C ALA A 42 -10.33 -10.17 2.47
N ASN A 43 -9.83 -9.95 3.69
CA ASN A 43 -10.34 -8.93 4.60
C ASN A 43 -9.84 -7.51 4.25
N ILE A 44 -8.56 -7.37 3.87
CA ILE A 44 -7.94 -6.08 3.57
C ILE A 44 -8.29 -5.59 2.17
N MET A 45 -8.32 -6.48 1.17
CA MET A 45 -8.50 -6.12 -0.24
C MET A 45 -9.76 -5.27 -0.49
N PRO A 46 -10.96 -5.59 0.05
CA PRO A 46 -12.15 -4.76 -0.15
C PRO A 46 -11.98 -3.36 0.43
N ARG A 47 -11.37 -3.26 1.62
CA ARG A 47 -11.11 -1.99 2.29
C ARG A 47 -10.18 -1.10 1.45
N ILE A 48 -9.09 -1.67 0.93
CA ILE A 48 -8.16 -0.95 0.05
C ILE A 48 -8.86 -0.57 -1.26
N ALA A 49 -9.60 -1.49 -1.88
CA ALA A 49 -10.29 -1.23 -3.15
C ALA A 49 -11.27 -0.05 -3.04
N ILE A 50 -12.10 -0.04 -1.99
CA ILE A 50 -13.03 1.07 -1.72
C ILE A 50 -12.25 2.37 -1.49
N GLY A 51 -11.15 2.33 -0.71
CA GLY A 51 -10.29 3.48 -0.46
C GLY A 51 -9.67 4.06 -1.74
N VAL A 52 -9.11 3.20 -2.60
CA VAL A 52 -8.48 3.61 -3.86
C VAL A 52 -9.52 4.18 -4.83
N VAL A 53 -10.66 3.52 -5.01
CA VAL A 53 -11.75 4.02 -5.86
C VAL A 53 -12.28 5.36 -5.34
N GLY A 54 -12.51 5.46 -4.01
CA GLY A 54 -12.93 6.69 -3.35
C GLY A 54 -11.93 7.82 -3.55
N SER A 55 -10.64 7.57 -3.38
CA SER A 55 -9.58 8.57 -3.61
C SER A 55 -9.53 9.05 -5.06
N GLY A 56 -9.76 8.16 -6.03
CA GLY A 56 -9.82 8.52 -7.45
C GLY A 56 -11.01 9.42 -7.76
N TYR A 57 -12.19 9.12 -7.19
CA TYR A 57 -13.36 9.98 -7.31
C TYR A 57 -13.15 11.36 -6.66
N ILE A 58 -12.60 11.39 -5.44
CA ILE A 58 -12.27 12.65 -4.75
C ILE A 58 -11.29 13.49 -5.57
N ALA A 59 -10.26 12.86 -6.14
CA ALA A 59 -9.28 13.55 -7.00
C ALA A 59 -9.90 14.09 -8.30
N ALA A 60 -10.96 13.47 -8.82
CA ALA A 60 -11.67 13.93 -10.01
C ALA A 60 -12.69 15.04 -9.72
N VAL A 61 -13.25 15.08 -8.51
CA VAL A 61 -14.30 16.05 -8.11
C VAL A 61 -13.73 17.31 -7.48
N ILE A 62 -12.62 17.23 -6.75
CA ILE A 62 -12.02 18.40 -6.10
C ILE A 62 -11.29 19.25 -7.16
N PRO A 63 -11.51 20.58 -7.20
CA PRO A 63 -10.79 21.49 -8.08
C PRO A 63 -9.27 21.41 -7.87
N GLN A 64 -8.50 21.39 -8.96
CA GLN A 64 -7.04 21.22 -8.88
C GLN A 64 -6.37 22.32 -8.06
N GLU A 65 -6.93 23.52 -7.98
CA GLU A 65 -6.38 24.65 -7.22
C GLU A 65 -6.38 24.39 -5.71
N ILE A 66 -7.35 23.60 -5.22
CA ILE A 66 -7.44 23.22 -3.80
C ILE A 66 -6.46 22.07 -3.51
N ILE A 67 -6.32 21.13 -4.44
CA ILE A 67 -5.38 20.00 -4.32
C ILE A 67 -3.94 20.52 -4.32
N THR A 68 -3.58 21.41 -5.24
CA THR A 68 -2.21 21.93 -5.32
C THR A 68 -1.85 22.85 -4.16
N GLY A 69 -2.83 23.59 -3.62
CA GLY A 69 -2.63 24.47 -2.46
C GLY A 69 -2.32 23.76 -1.14
N TRP A 70 -2.85 22.55 -0.92
CA TRP A 70 -2.66 21.81 0.35
C TRP A 70 -1.85 20.52 0.22
N LEU A 71 -1.90 19.85 -0.93
CA LEU A 71 -1.27 18.55 -1.19
C LEU A 71 -0.43 18.50 -2.48
N GLY A 72 -0.26 19.61 -3.18
CA GLY A 72 0.55 19.69 -4.40
C GLY A 72 2.04 19.73 -4.14
N PRO A 73 2.88 19.62 -5.18
CA PRO A 73 4.33 19.80 -5.07
C PRO A 73 4.74 21.13 -4.39
N ASP A 74 3.90 22.15 -4.51
CA ASP A 74 4.11 23.49 -3.94
C ASP A 74 3.53 23.67 -2.51
N SER A 75 2.89 22.66 -1.92
CA SER A 75 2.28 22.77 -0.57
C SER A 75 3.30 22.85 0.57
N GLY A 76 4.57 22.56 0.28
CA GLY A 76 5.67 22.63 1.24
C GLY A 76 5.43 21.83 2.53
N TRP A 77 5.95 22.34 3.65
CA TRP A 77 5.88 21.67 4.96
C TRP A 77 4.47 21.60 5.56
N LEU A 78 3.53 22.44 5.12
CA LEU A 78 2.14 22.41 5.58
C LEU A 78 1.40 21.16 5.06
N GLY A 79 1.64 20.78 3.80
CA GLY A 79 1.14 19.52 3.26
C GLY A 79 1.70 18.30 4.00
N VAL A 80 2.99 18.34 4.36
CA VAL A 80 3.62 17.28 5.15
C VAL A 80 2.99 17.18 6.54
N ALA A 81 2.82 18.30 7.25
CA ALA A 81 2.25 18.30 8.60
C ALA A 81 0.80 17.79 8.63
N THR A 82 -0.02 18.19 7.65
CA THR A 82 -1.41 17.72 7.53
C THR A 82 -1.48 16.24 7.19
N ALA A 83 -0.63 15.74 6.29
CA ALA A 83 -0.53 14.31 5.99
C ALA A 83 -0.11 13.48 7.22
N VAL A 84 0.83 13.99 8.02
CA VAL A 84 1.27 13.32 9.27
C VAL A 84 0.14 13.26 10.29
N ILE A 85 -0.60 14.36 10.50
CA ILE A 85 -1.72 14.40 11.44
C ILE A 85 -2.85 13.47 10.98
N ALA A 86 -3.18 13.50 9.70
CA ALA A 86 -4.19 12.61 9.13
C ALA A 86 -3.81 11.13 9.29
N GLY A 87 -2.55 10.78 9.03
CA GLY A 87 -2.03 9.43 9.24
C GLY A 87 -1.96 9.02 10.71
N ALA A 88 -1.66 9.95 11.63
CA ALA A 88 -1.64 9.67 13.07
C ALA A 88 -3.05 9.45 13.66
N ALA A 89 -4.09 9.95 13.00
CA ALA A 89 -5.48 9.83 13.44
C ALA A 89 -6.16 8.51 13.02
N THR A 90 -5.50 7.69 12.19
CA THR A 90 -6.04 6.42 11.62
C THR A 90 -5.21 5.22 12.02
#